data_AF-A0A0L1I3N9-F1
#
_entry.id   AF-A0A0L1I3N9-F1
#
_cell.length_a   1.000
_cell.length_b   1.000
_cell.length_c   1.000
_cell.angle_alpha   90.00
_cell.angle_beta   90.00
_cell.angle_gamma   90.00
#
_symmetry.space_group_name_H-M   'P 1'
#
loop_
_entity.id
_entity.type
_entity.pdbx_description
1 polymer ?
#
loop_
_entity_poly.entity_id
_entity_poly.type
_entity_poly.pdbx_seq_one_letter_code
_entity_poly.pdbx_strand_id
1 'polypeptide(L)'
;METKSNVESPNISEPKESKLTYEQIEKDRVQLVSKIEELYQDVVEHKLVLEALENVPSDRRCYRMVGEVLVERTVGEIKPALMDHKNKVEQVIAECQKQLDQKNNEISNFIKSAKAGNLPGGIINGNPSEDTNNLNDKEKKSDGIIF
;
A
#
# COMPACT_ATOMS: atom_id res chain seq x y z
N MET A 1 35.05 -11.25 37.14
CA MET A 1 33.99 -12.26 36.95
C MET A 1 32.76 -11.52 36.48
N GLU A 2 32.37 -11.78 35.25
CA GLU A 2 31.39 -11.03 34.47
C GLU A 2 29.96 -11.31 34.94
N THR A 3 29.18 -10.26 35.11
CA THR A 3 27.73 -10.29 35.28
C THR A 3 27.07 -10.57 33.93
N LYS A 4 26.48 -11.76 33.75
CA LYS A 4 25.61 -12.03 32.60
C LYS A 4 24.15 -11.75 32.99
N SER A 5 23.61 -10.67 32.46
CA SER A 5 22.19 -10.35 32.43
C SER A 5 21.46 -11.40 31.58
N ASN A 6 20.65 -12.23 32.25
CA ASN A 6 19.74 -13.16 31.62
C ASN A 6 18.52 -12.37 31.10
N VAL A 7 18.47 -12.11 29.79
CA VAL A 7 17.27 -11.61 29.11
C VAL A 7 16.42 -12.82 28.76
N GLU A 8 15.43 -13.08 29.60
CA GLU A 8 14.46 -14.14 29.41
C GLU A 8 13.55 -13.79 28.23
N SER A 9 13.58 -14.62 27.20
CA SER A 9 12.73 -14.51 26.01
C SER A 9 11.27 -14.77 26.40
N PRO A 10 10.28 -14.10 25.76
CA PRO A 10 8.88 -14.25 26.16
C PRO A 10 8.41 -15.69 25.94
N ASN A 11 7.98 -16.29 27.04
CA ASN A 11 7.43 -17.63 27.14
C ASN A 11 6.11 -17.69 26.36
N ILE A 12 6.04 -18.54 25.33
CA ILE A 12 4.83 -18.78 24.52
C ILE A 12 3.88 -19.62 25.37
N SER A 13 3.14 -18.97 26.26
CA SER A 13 2.10 -19.59 27.08
C SER A 13 0.74 -19.01 26.68
N GLU A 14 0.18 -19.50 25.57
CA GLU A 14 -1.26 -19.81 25.37
C GLU A 14 -1.61 -19.85 23.86
N PRO A 15 -2.07 -21.00 23.31
CA PRO A 15 -2.46 -21.11 21.90
C PRO A 15 -3.67 -20.25 21.50
N LYS A 16 -4.32 -19.58 22.46
CA LYS A 16 -5.38 -18.58 22.23
C LYS A 16 -4.79 -17.19 21.97
N GLU A 17 -3.80 -16.76 22.76
CA GLU A 17 -3.15 -15.46 22.59
C GLU A 17 -2.41 -15.34 21.24
N SER A 18 -1.78 -16.44 20.79
CA SER A 18 -1.09 -16.45 19.49
C SER A 18 -2.05 -16.31 18.30
N LYS A 19 -3.26 -16.87 18.40
CA LYS A 19 -4.31 -16.75 17.36
C LYS A 19 -4.88 -15.34 17.31
N LEU A 20 -5.20 -14.77 18.46
CA LEU A 20 -5.69 -13.38 18.55
C LEU A 20 -4.65 -12.39 18.01
N THR A 21 -3.37 -12.60 18.32
CA THR A 21 -2.28 -11.77 17.77
C THR A 21 -2.22 -11.85 16.25
N TYR A 22 -2.34 -13.04 15.67
CA TYR A 22 -2.37 -13.22 14.22
C TYR A 22 -3.58 -12.54 13.57
N GLU A 23 -4.77 -12.71 14.13
CA GLU A 23 -6.00 -12.07 13.63
C GLU A 23 -5.87 -10.54 13.63
N GLN A 24 -5.25 -9.96 14.65
CA GLN A 24 -4.99 -8.53 14.70
C GLN A 24 -4.00 -8.08 13.61
N ILE A 25 -2.89 -8.81 13.41
CA ILE A 25 -1.92 -8.48 12.35
C ILE A 25 -2.57 -8.55 10.96
N GLU A 26 -3.41 -9.56 10.73
CA GLU A 26 -4.13 -9.71 9.45
C GLU A 26 -5.14 -8.58 9.24
N LYS A 27 -5.86 -8.17 10.29
CA LYS A 27 -6.75 -7.01 10.24
C LYS A 27 -5.99 -5.73 9.88
N ASP A 28 -4.86 -5.48 10.53
CA ASP A 28 -4.02 -4.31 10.26
C ASP A 28 -3.46 -4.34 8.82
N ARG A 29 -3.08 -5.52 8.32
CA ARG A 29 -2.63 -5.73 6.93
C ARG A 29 -3.72 -5.33 5.93
N VAL A 30 -4.95 -5.83 6.12
CA VAL A 30 -6.08 -5.52 5.22
C VAL A 30 -6.42 -4.04 5.26
N GLN A 31 -6.36 -3.40 6.43
CA GLN A 31 -6.55 -1.96 6.56
C GLN A 31 -5.48 -1.15 5.81
N LEU A 32 -4.21 -1.56 5.89
CA LEU A 32 -3.12 -0.93 5.14
C LEU A 32 -3.34 -1.04 3.63
N VAL A 33 -3.73 -2.21 3.12
CA VAL A 33 -4.03 -2.41 1.69
C VAL A 33 -5.13 -1.47 1.23
N SER A 34 -6.26 -1.44 1.95
CA SER A 34 -7.38 -0.55 1.62
C SER A 34 -6.97 0.91 1.64
N LYS A 35 -6.13 1.33 2.60
CA LYS A 35 -5.66 2.71 2.68
C LYS A 35 -4.72 3.06 1.53
N ILE A 36 -3.85 2.14 1.12
CA ILE A 36 -2.97 2.33 -0.04
C ILE A 36 -3.79 2.54 -1.31
N GLU A 37 -4.83 1.73 -1.54
CA GLU A 37 -5.70 1.84 -2.71
C GLU A 37 -6.43 3.19 -2.75
N GLU A 38 -6.97 3.65 -1.61
CA GLU A 38 -7.61 4.97 -1.49
C GLU A 38 -6.64 6.10 -1.86
N LEU A 39 -5.43 6.09 -1.29
CA LEU A 39 -4.42 7.12 -1.57
C LEU A 39 -3.92 7.07 -3.02
N TYR A 40 -3.85 5.88 -3.63
CA TYR A 40 -3.50 5.77 -5.05
C TYR A 40 -4.54 6.43 -5.94
N GLN A 41 -5.83 6.29 -5.61
CA GLN A 41 -6.91 6.95 -6.33
C GLN A 41 -6.78 8.48 -6.24
N ASP A 42 -6.50 9.02 -5.04
CA ASP A 42 -6.24 10.46 -4.85
C ASP A 42 -5.09 10.96 -5.75
N VAL A 43 -4.00 10.19 -5.86
CA VAL A 43 -2.85 10.53 -6.72
C VAL A 43 -3.23 10.56 -8.20
N VAL A 44 -4.05 9.59 -8.65
CA VAL A 44 -4.54 9.53 -10.03
C VAL A 44 -5.44 10.73 -10.34
N GLU A 45 -6.37 11.06 -9.44
CA GLU A 45 -7.26 12.20 -9.59
C GLU A 45 -6.48 13.53 -9.60
N HIS A 46 -5.49 13.69 -8.71
CA HIS A 46 -4.61 14.85 -8.73
C HIS A 46 -3.83 14.98 -10.05
N LYS A 47 -3.34 13.87 -10.62
CA LYS A 47 -2.68 13.89 -11.94
C LYS A 47 -3.63 14.36 -13.04
N LEU A 48 -4.85 13.84 -13.07
CA LEU A 48 -5.86 14.23 -14.06
C LEU A 48 -6.21 15.72 -13.98
N VAL A 49 -6.34 16.26 -12.77
CA VAL A 49 -6.60 17.70 -12.57
C VAL A 49 -5.41 18.55 -13.02
N LEU A 50 -4.17 18.12 -12.72
CA LEU A 50 -2.97 18.83 -13.16
C LEU A 50 -2.85 18.88 -14.69
N GLU A 51 -3.13 17.76 -15.37
CA GLU A 51 -3.16 17.68 -16.83
C GLU A 51 -4.24 18.59 -17.43
N ALA A 52 -5.45 18.59 -16.86
CA ALA A 52 -6.52 19.49 -17.29
C ALA A 52 -6.17 20.98 -17.12
N LEU A 53 -5.33 21.30 -16.13
CA LEU A 53 -4.88 22.67 -15.88
C LEU A 53 -3.66 23.08 -16.72
N GLU A 54 -2.95 22.15 -17.37
CA GLU A 54 -1.67 22.37 -18.10
C GLU A 54 -1.72 23.64 -18.97
N ASN A 55 -2.73 23.72 -19.84
CA ASN A 55 -2.92 24.80 -20.82
C ASN A 55 -3.77 25.98 -20.31
N VAL A 56 -4.14 25.98 -19.02
CA VAL A 56 -4.91 27.07 -18.42
C VAL A 56 -3.95 28.17 -17.96
N PRO A 57 -4.22 29.44 -18.32
CA PRO A 57 -3.35 30.54 -17.96
C PRO A 57 -3.34 30.78 -16.43
N SER A 58 -2.19 31.16 -15.90
CA SER A 58 -1.94 31.17 -14.45
C SER A 58 -2.71 32.26 -13.68
N ASP A 59 -3.06 33.35 -14.36
CA ASP A 59 -3.84 34.47 -13.84
C ASP A 59 -5.36 34.19 -13.80
N ARG A 60 -5.81 33.09 -14.43
CA ARG A 60 -7.21 32.66 -14.39
C ARG A 60 -7.63 32.42 -12.94
N ARG A 61 -8.76 33.03 -12.56
CA ARG A 61 -9.42 32.78 -11.27
C ARG A 61 -9.81 31.30 -11.14
N CYS A 62 -9.50 30.72 -10.01
CA CYS A 62 -9.80 29.35 -9.61
C CYS A 62 -10.52 29.38 -8.26
N TYR A 63 -11.39 28.40 -7.99
CA TYR A 63 -12.08 28.31 -6.71
C TYR A 63 -11.86 26.93 -6.12
N ARG A 64 -11.42 26.89 -4.86
CA ARG A 64 -11.30 25.66 -4.09
C ARG A 64 -12.43 25.59 -3.08
N MET A 65 -13.14 24.47 -3.06
CA MET A 65 -14.14 24.18 -2.05
C MET A 65 -13.47 23.74 -0.75
N VAL A 66 -13.88 24.35 0.37
CA VAL A 66 -13.46 23.97 1.73
C VAL A 66 -14.72 23.90 2.59
N GLY A 67 -15.19 22.68 2.86
CA GLY A 67 -16.52 22.47 3.43
C GLY A 67 -17.59 23.02 2.49
N GLU A 68 -18.37 24.00 2.95
CA GLU A 68 -19.44 24.65 2.17
C GLU A 68 -19.02 25.98 1.51
N VAL A 69 -17.77 26.42 1.73
CA VAL A 69 -17.29 27.73 1.26
C VAL A 69 -16.36 27.57 0.06
N LEU A 70 -16.58 28.37 -0.98
CA LEU A 70 -15.65 28.52 -2.11
C LEU A 70 -14.61 29.60 -1.81
N VAL A 71 -13.35 29.21 -1.79
CA VAL A 71 -12.21 30.11 -1.60
C VAL A 71 -11.64 30.46 -2.97
N GLU A 72 -11.61 31.75 -3.27
CA GLU A 72 -11.01 32.28 -4.49
C GLU A 72 -9.47 32.20 -4.44
N ARG A 73 -8.89 31.74 -5.54
CA ARG A 73 -7.45 31.57 -5.79
C ARG A 73 -7.15 31.80 -7.26
N THR A 74 -5.89 31.65 -7.66
CA THR A 74 -5.48 31.63 -9.07
C THR A 74 -4.95 30.25 -9.45
N VAL A 75 -4.94 29.94 -10.75
CA VAL A 75 -4.33 28.70 -11.26
C VAL A 75 -2.84 28.63 -10.92
N GLY A 76 -2.15 29.77 -10.95
CA GLY A 76 -0.74 29.89 -10.55
C GLY A 76 -0.47 29.51 -9.09
N GLU A 77 -1.42 29.74 -8.19
CA GLU A 77 -1.32 29.32 -6.78
C GLU A 77 -1.74 27.86 -6.58
N ILE A 78 -2.75 27.38 -7.33
CA ILE A 78 -3.35 26.06 -7.14
C ILE A 78 -2.50 24.94 -7.74
N LYS A 79 -1.93 25.13 -8.93
CA LYS A 79 -1.06 24.12 -9.57
C LYS A 79 0.08 23.63 -8.65
N PRO A 80 0.93 24.51 -8.08
CA PRO A 80 2.02 24.05 -7.21
C PRO A 80 1.48 23.40 -5.93
N ALA A 81 0.40 23.93 -5.36
CA ALA A 81 -0.22 23.34 -4.16
C ALA A 81 -0.76 21.93 -4.41
N LEU A 82 -1.37 21.67 -5.57
CA LEU A 82 -1.83 20.33 -5.97
C LEU A 82 -0.65 19.38 -6.19
N MET A 83 0.41 19.84 -6.85
CA MET A 83 1.62 19.05 -7.09
C MET A 83 2.31 18.66 -5.77
N ASP A 84 2.47 19.61 -4.85
CA ASP A 84 3.04 19.37 -3.53
C ASP A 84 2.20 18.39 -2.71
N HIS A 85 0.87 18.51 -2.77
CA HIS A 85 -0.03 17.58 -2.07
C HIS A 85 0.09 16.17 -2.64
N LYS A 86 0.01 16.03 -3.98
CA LYS A 86 0.22 14.75 -4.67
C LYS A 86 1.55 14.09 -4.25
N ASN A 87 2.65 14.84 -4.24
CA ASN A 87 3.96 14.31 -3.87
C ASN A 87 4.01 13.84 -2.41
N LYS A 88 3.35 14.56 -1.49
CA LYS A 88 3.22 14.13 -0.08
C LYS A 88 2.38 12.85 0.03
N VAL A 89 1.29 12.74 -0.72
CA VAL A 89 0.48 11.52 -0.74
C VAL A 89 1.30 10.33 -1.28
N GLU A 90 2.08 10.52 -2.35
CA GLU A 90 2.99 9.48 -2.86
C GLU A 90 4.03 9.04 -1.83
N GLN A 91 4.55 9.97 -1.01
CA GLN A 91 5.45 9.62 0.11
C GLN A 91 4.74 8.79 1.19
N VAL A 92 3.51 9.15 1.56
CA VAL A 92 2.72 8.39 2.53
C VAL A 92 2.41 6.98 2.00
N ILE A 93 2.08 6.85 0.71
CA ILE A 93 1.88 5.53 0.06
C ILE A 93 3.13 4.66 0.22
N ALA A 94 4.32 5.21 -0.07
CA ALA A 94 5.58 4.48 0.06
C ALA A 94 5.84 4.03 1.51
N GLU A 95 5.49 4.86 2.49
CA GLU A 95 5.57 4.50 3.90
C GLU A 95 4.57 3.39 4.28
N CYS A 96 3.32 3.49 3.83
CA CYS A 96 2.31 2.46 4.05
C CYS A 96 2.71 1.12 3.40
N GLN A 97 3.31 1.15 2.21
CA GLN A 97 3.85 -0.06 1.55
C GLN A 97 4.94 -0.71 2.38
N LYS A 98 5.87 0.08 2.92
CA LYS A 98 6.91 -0.44 3.82
C LYS A 98 6.30 -1.08 5.08
N GLN A 99 5.27 -0.48 5.67
CA GLN A 99 4.56 -1.06 6.81
C GLN A 99 3.82 -2.35 6.43
N LEU A 100 3.22 -2.39 5.23
CA LEU A 100 2.56 -3.58 4.69
C LEU A 100 3.56 -4.73 4.53
N ASP A 101 4.74 -4.46 3.98
CA ASP A 101 5.81 -5.46 3.83
C ASP A 101 6.29 -6.00 5.18
N GLN A 102 6.40 -5.14 6.19
CA GLN A 102 6.71 -5.56 7.56
C GLN A 102 5.64 -6.51 8.11
N LYS A 103 4.35 -6.19 7.93
CA LYS A 103 3.23 -7.05 8.35
C LYS A 103 3.18 -8.38 7.61
N ASN A 104 3.47 -8.38 6.30
CA ASN A 104 3.59 -9.60 5.50
C ASN A 104 4.71 -10.52 6.01
N ASN A 105 5.84 -9.94 6.42
CA ASN A 105 6.95 -10.69 7.01
C ASN A 105 6.59 -11.25 8.40
N GLU A 106 5.90 -10.49 9.24
CA GLU A 106 5.38 -10.96 10.53
C GLU A 106 4.48 -12.18 10.35
N ILE A 107 3.49 -12.09 9.44
CA ILE A 107 2.58 -13.20 9.10
C ILE A 107 3.37 -14.42 8.61
N SER A 108 4.33 -14.22 7.72
CA SER A 108 5.18 -15.29 7.20
C SER A 108 5.96 -16.00 8.30
N ASN A 109 6.45 -15.25 9.28
CA ASN A 109 7.16 -15.80 10.44
C ASN A 109 6.22 -16.57 11.38
N PHE A 110 5.02 -16.04 11.63
CA PHE A 110 3.98 -16.75 12.37
C PHE A 110 3.63 -18.09 11.71
N ILE A 111 3.42 -18.12 10.39
CA ILE A 111 3.13 -19.35 9.64
C ILE A 111 4.30 -20.35 9.71
N LYS A 112 5.55 -19.89 9.57
CA LYS A 112 6.74 -20.75 9.68
C LYS A 112 6.88 -21.36 11.08
N SER A 113 6.68 -20.56 12.13
CA SER A 113 6.74 -21.03 13.52
C SER A 113 5.64 -22.05 13.83
N ALA A 114 4.43 -21.84 13.30
CA ALA A 114 3.33 -22.78 13.43
C ALA A 114 3.58 -24.09 12.67
N LYS A 115 4.27 -24.05 11.52
CA LYS A 115 4.65 -25.25 10.76
C LYS A 115 5.79 -26.04 11.41
N ALA A 116 6.69 -25.38 12.14
CA ALA A 116 7.85 -26.02 12.79
C ALA A 116 7.49 -26.75 14.10
N GLY A 117 6.36 -26.42 14.74
CA GLY A 117 5.80 -27.15 15.89
C GLY A 117 4.62 -28.03 15.46
N ASN A 118 4.86 -29.30 15.14
CA ASN A 118 3.85 -30.21 14.57
C ASN A 118 2.71 -30.58 15.55
N LEU A 119 1.44 -30.53 15.11
CA LEU A 119 0.38 -31.58 15.25
C LEU A 119 -0.93 -31.15 14.51
N PRO A 120 -1.86 -32.09 14.21
CA PRO A 120 -2.51 -32.29 12.92
C PRO A 120 -3.91 -31.67 12.84
N GLY A 121 -4.42 -31.49 11.62
CA GLY A 121 -5.79 -31.05 11.36
C GLY A 121 -5.81 -29.76 10.58
N GLY A 122 -6.06 -29.88 9.28
CA GLY A 122 -5.91 -28.80 8.32
C GLY A 122 -6.89 -27.66 8.50
N ILE A 123 -6.45 -26.48 8.07
CA ILE A 123 -7.21 -25.59 7.19
C ILE A 123 -6.21 -25.09 6.16
N ILE A 124 -6.05 -25.85 5.07
CA ILE A 124 -5.61 -25.30 3.80
C ILE A 124 -6.86 -24.75 3.13
N ASN A 125 -6.97 -23.42 3.03
CA ASN A 125 -7.75 -22.76 1.99
C ASN A 125 -7.13 -21.39 1.78
N GLY A 126 -6.34 -21.32 0.71
CA GLY A 126 -5.58 -20.16 0.27
C GLY A 126 -4.67 -20.62 -0.85
N ASN A 127 -5.22 -20.63 -2.07
CA ASN A 127 -4.50 -21.01 -3.29
C ASN A 127 -3.14 -20.30 -3.35
N PRO A 128 -2.04 -21.01 -3.66
CA PRO A 128 -0.84 -20.35 -4.15
C PRO A 128 -1.13 -19.87 -5.58
N SER A 129 -1.13 -18.56 -5.78
CA SER A 129 -1.00 -17.99 -7.13
C SER A 129 0.36 -18.41 -7.68
N GLU A 130 0.34 -19.27 -8.68
CA GLU A 130 1.50 -19.69 -9.46
C GLU A 130 2.05 -18.50 -10.26
N ASP A 131 3.07 -17.82 -9.72
CA ASP A 131 3.94 -16.98 -10.54
C ASP A 131 4.89 -17.88 -11.32
N THR A 132 4.41 -18.37 -12.48
CA THR A 132 5.27 -18.81 -13.57
C THR A 132 4.82 -18.14 -14.87
N ASN A 133 5.54 -17.12 -15.33
CA ASN A 133 6.50 -17.35 -16.41
C ASN A 133 7.22 -16.08 -16.87
N ASN A 134 8.44 -16.38 -17.29
CA ASN A 134 9.56 -15.54 -17.63
C ASN A 134 9.37 -14.81 -18.97
N LEU A 135 10.04 -13.66 -19.10
CA LEU A 135 10.28 -12.96 -20.37
C LEU A 135 11.05 -13.85 -21.35
N ASN A 136 10.67 -13.84 -22.64
CA ASN A 136 11.61 -13.46 -23.71
C ASN A 136 10.95 -13.30 -25.10
N ASP A 137 11.46 -12.29 -25.79
CA ASP A 137 11.16 -11.82 -27.14
C ASP A 137 11.32 -12.85 -28.27
N LYS A 138 10.51 -12.74 -29.33
CA LYS A 138 10.95 -12.27 -30.67
C LYS A 138 9.84 -12.32 -31.73
N GLU A 139 9.63 -11.15 -32.35
CA GLU A 139 9.26 -10.85 -33.73
C GLU A 139 8.61 -11.94 -34.61
N LYS A 140 7.42 -11.62 -35.17
CA LYS A 140 7.21 -11.52 -36.64
C LYS A 140 5.83 -10.93 -37.02
N LYS A 141 5.90 -9.74 -37.64
CA LYS A 141 5.15 -9.22 -38.81
C LYS A 141 3.60 -9.31 -38.92
N SER A 142 3.03 -8.10 -39.07
CA SER A 142 2.07 -7.63 -40.09
C SER A 142 0.69 -8.28 -40.21
N ASP A 143 -0.38 -7.55 -39.87
CA ASP A 143 -1.24 -6.84 -40.83
C ASP A 143 -2.57 -6.43 -40.17
N GLY A 144 -3.10 -5.27 -40.53
CA GLY A 144 -4.54 -4.99 -40.48
C GLY A 144 -5.01 -3.95 -39.48
N ILE A 145 -5.02 -2.69 -39.92
CA ILE A 145 -6.02 -1.68 -39.51
C ILE A 145 -7.41 -2.21 -39.83
N ILE A 146 -8.38 -2.17 -38.90
CA ILE A 146 -9.81 -2.00 -39.19
C ILE A 146 -10.50 -1.27 -38.02
N PHE A 147 -11.00 -0.07 -38.35
CA PHE A 147 -11.96 0.87 -37.70
C PHE A 147 -11.96 1.09 -36.18
#